data_AF-A0A968XR04-F1
#
_entry.id   AF-A0A968XR04-F1
#
_cell.length_a   1.000
_cell.length_b   1.000
_cell.length_c   1.000
_cell.angle_alpha   90.00
_cell.angle_beta   90.00
_cell.angle_gamma   90.00
#
_symmetry.space_group_name_H-M   'P 1'
#
loop_
_entity.id
_entity.type
_entity.pdbx_description
1 polymer ?
#
loop_
_entity_poly.entity_id
_entity_poly.type
_entity_poly.pdbx_seq_one_letter_code
_entity_poly.pdbx_strand_id
1 'polypeptide(L)'
;GSQSISLHVHFEVMPEIESPNYVGLEATRRIRPVKDEEMERIIDERRQQGASLIPIEDRKSQEGDTLIVDLEGAFVDKPEEEPIKADDLELTLGEAHIEKAFTENLIGLGEDDEKEFTVEYPADFSSQFLAGQKINYKAKVKSVGKIELPEADDEWAQGLEEEFKSMKDLRKKLREDLELMAKLKPIIGLKNELVTKLIESHPIEVPQILINIQARTLLENFAQDLAQQGMDLNQMDKEFVKMAYEQMLGQAERDVRGAILLEKSPNLKR
;
A
#
# COMPACT_ATOMS: atom_id res chain seq x y z
N GLY A 1 -42.31 -22.16 -47.46
CA GLY A 1 -41.50 -21.02 -47.92
C GLY A 1 -40.47 -20.74 -46.86
N SER A 2 -39.20 -20.60 -47.22
CA SER A 2 -38.15 -20.24 -46.26
C SER A 2 -38.06 -18.72 -46.18
N GLN A 3 -38.16 -18.17 -44.97
CA GLN A 3 -37.82 -16.78 -44.71
C GLN A 3 -36.32 -16.68 -44.39
N SER A 4 -35.65 -15.74 -45.02
CA SER A 4 -34.25 -15.41 -44.76
C SER A 4 -34.13 -14.68 -43.42
N ILE A 5 -33.32 -15.22 -42.51
CA ILE A 5 -32.91 -14.54 -41.28
C ILE A 5 -31.70 -13.65 -41.61
N SER A 6 -31.78 -12.36 -41.28
CA SER A 6 -30.65 -11.44 -41.38
C SER A 6 -29.97 -11.36 -40.01
N LEU A 7 -28.69 -11.74 -39.95
CA LEU A 7 -27.86 -11.62 -38.76
C LEU A 7 -26.90 -10.43 -38.96
N HIS A 8 -26.99 -9.44 -38.10
CA HIS A 8 -26.03 -8.34 -38.05
C HIS A 8 -24.95 -8.66 -37.00
N VAL A 9 -23.72 -8.85 -37.47
CA VAL A 9 -22.54 -9.03 -36.61
C VAL A 9 -21.70 -7.77 -36.68
N HIS A 10 -21.50 -7.11 -35.54
CA HIS A 10 -20.58 -5.98 -35.41
C HIS A 10 -19.22 -6.50 -34.96
N PHE A 11 -18.17 -6.16 -35.69
CA PHE A 11 -16.78 -6.41 -35.31
C PHE A 11 -15.98 -5.12 -35.49
N GLU A 12 -15.13 -4.79 -34.52
CA GLU A 12 -14.15 -3.72 -34.67
C GLU A 12 -12.90 -4.30 -35.35
N VAL A 13 -12.44 -3.64 -36.42
CA VAL A 13 -11.21 -4.00 -37.11
C VAL A 13 -10.05 -3.16 -36.61
N MET A 14 -8.88 -3.75 -36.51
CA MET A 14 -7.65 -3.02 -36.23
C MET A 14 -7.39 -2.02 -37.36
N PRO A 15 -7.12 -0.73 -37.06
CA PRO A 15 -6.73 0.23 -38.08
C PRO A 15 -5.38 -0.13 -38.69
N GLU A 16 -5.12 0.35 -39.91
CA GLU A 16 -3.77 0.28 -40.48
C GLU A 16 -2.84 1.20 -39.69
N ILE A 17 -1.80 0.62 -39.12
CA ILE A 17 -0.82 1.32 -38.28
C ILE A 17 0.52 1.33 -39.00
N GLU A 18 1.03 2.51 -39.28
CA GLU A 18 2.36 2.70 -39.82
C GLU A 18 3.43 2.24 -38.81
N SER A 19 4.54 1.70 -39.30
CA SER A 19 5.65 1.29 -38.43
C SER A 19 6.21 2.52 -37.71
N PRO A 20 6.18 2.56 -36.36
CA PRO A 20 6.58 3.75 -35.64
C PRO A 20 8.10 3.93 -35.71
N ASN A 21 8.55 5.18 -35.81
CA ASN A 21 9.97 5.51 -35.78
C ASN A 21 10.48 5.58 -34.34
N TYR A 22 11.41 4.69 -34.00
CA TYR A 22 12.03 4.58 -32.67
C TYR A 22 13.49 5.06 -32.65
N VAL A 23 14.04 5.45 -33.80
CA VAL A 23 15.44 5.91 -33.91
C VAL A 23 15.54 7.34 -33.36
N GLY A 24 16.36 7.53 -32.32
CA GLY A 24 16.57 8.84 -31.68
C GLY A 24 15.80 9.05 -30.37
N LEU A 25 15.07 8.04 -29.87
CA LEU A 25 14.45 8.10 -28.54
C LEU A 25 15.54 8.02 -27.46
N GLU A 26 15.71 9.11 -26.72
CA GLU A 26 16.58 9.15 -25.54
C GLU A 26 15.80 8.66 -24.32
N ALA A 27 16.43 7.87 -23.45
CA ALA A 27 15.88 7.50 -22.16
C ALA A 27 16.99 7.40 -21.11
N THR A 28 16.69 7.78 -19.87
CA THR A 28 17.73 7.95 -18.85
C THR A 28 17.74 6.78 -17.88
N ARG A 29 18.81 5.98 -17.93
CA ARG A 29 19.01 4.91 -16.96
C ARG A 29 19.53 5.47 -15.63
N ARG A 30 18.65 5.56 -14.63
CA ARG A 30 19.02 5.98 -13.27
C ARG A 30 19.47 4.78 -12.45
N ILE A 31 20.79 4.63 -12.25
CA ILE A 31 21.36 3.57 -11.41
C ILE A 31 21.66 4.16 -10.03
N ARG A 32 21.18 3.51 -8.97
CA ARG A 32 21.52 3.87 -7.58
C ARG A 32 22.24 2.68 -6.94
N PRO A 33 23.42 2.87 -6.34
CA PRO A 33 24.08 1.80 -5.59
C PRO A 33 23.26 1.46 -4.35
N VAL A 34 23.24 0.18 -3.98
CA VAL A 34 22.70 -0.28 -2.70
C VAL A 34 23.58 0.28 -1.60
N LYS A 35 22.96 0.97 -0.64
CA LYS A 35 23.65 1.48 0.54
C LYS A 35 23.41 0.55 1.72
N ASP A 36 24.40 0.47 2.61
CA ASP A 36 24.27 -0.32 3.84
C ASP A 36 23.14 0.20 4.74
N GLU A 37 22.92 1.52 4.75
CA GLU A 37 21.80 2.19 5.43
C GLU A 37 20.43 1.61 5.02
N GLU A 38 20.25 1.23 3.76
CA GLU A 38 18.98 0.69 3.26
C GLU A 38 18.75 -0.74 3.77
N MET A 39 19.83 -1.51 3.99
CA MET A 39 19.73 -2.82 4.63
C MET A 39 19.41 -2.70 6.11
N GLU A 40 20.09 -1.80 6.83
CA GLU A 40 19.80 -1.60 8.26
C GLU A 40 18.35 -1.16 8.46
N ARG A 41 17.82 -0.29 7.59
CA ARG A 41 16.41 0.11 7.65
C ARG A 41 15.46 -1.08 7.48
N ILE A 42 15.71 -1.95 6.50
CA ILE A 42 14.86 -3.14 6.27
C ILE A 42 14.97 -4.13 7.43
N ILE A 43 16.17 -4.30 8.01
CA ILE A 43 16.35 -5.14 9.20
C ILE A 43 15.55 -4.56 10.37
N ASP A 44 15.62 -3.25 10.59
CA ASP A 44 14.87 -2.59 11.66
C ASP A 44 13.35 -2.68 11.46
N GLU A 45 12.86 -2.45 10.24
CA GLU A 45 11.44 -2.64 9.87
C GLU A 45 10.98 -4.08 10.16
N ARG A 46 11.79 -5.10 9.84
CA ARG A 46 11.48 -6.50 10.16
C ARG A 46 11.49 -6.78 11.66
N ARG A 47 12.40 -6.15 12.42
CA ARG A 47 12.43 -6.27 13.88
C ARG A 47 11.21 -5.63 14.52
N GLN A 48 10.74 -4.50 13.98
CA GLN A 48 9.51 -3.86 14.43
C GLN A 48 8.28 -4.75 14.17
N GLN A 49 8.24 -5.46 13.04
CA GLN A 49 7.16 -6.43 12.76
C GLN A 49 7.19 -7.65 13.69
N GLY A 50 8.38 -8.08 14.13
CA GLY A 50 8.55 -9.19 15.08
C GLY A 50 8.57 -8.74 16.55
N ALA A 51 8.21 -7.49 16.83
CA ALA A 51 8.27 -6.97 18.18
C ALA A 51 7.21 -7.62 19.08
N SER A 52 7.57 -7.81 20.34
CA SER A 52 6.67 -8.42 21.33
C SER A 52 6.33 -7.41 22.42
N LEU A 53 5.05 -7.37 22.80
CA LEU A 53 4.59 -6.58 23.94
C LEU A 53 4.92 -7.32 25.23
N ILE A 54 5.79 -6.73 26.04
CA ILE A 54 6.11 -7.24 27.38
C ILE A 54 5.25 -6.49 28.40
N PRO A 55 4.34 -7.16 29.12
CA PRO A 55 3.54 -6.53 30.16
C PRO A 55 4.40 -5.92 31.26
N ILE A 56 4.00 -4.76 31.74
CA ILE A 56 4.62 -4.03 32.84
C ILE A 56 3.58 -3.88 33.94
N GLU A 57 3.71 -4.68 34.98
CA GLU A 57 2.80 -4.66 36.14
C GLU A 57 3.35 -3.79 37.30
N ASP A 58 4.67 -3.54 37.32
CA ASP A 58 5.36 -2.93 38.46
C ASP A 58 5.30 -1.38 38.50
N ARG A 59 4.76 -0.74 37.45
CA ARG A 59 4.66 0.73 37.37
C ARG A 59 3.54 1.20 36.45
N LYS A 60 3.14 2.45 36.65
CA LYS A 60 2.23 3.18 35.76
C LYS A 60 2.89 3.47 34.40
N SER A 61 2.04 3.70 33.41
CA SER A 61 2.42 4.05 32.04
C SER A 61 3.27 5.33 31.98
N GLN A 62 4.26 5.34 31.09
CA GLN A 62 5.10 6.49 30.80
C GLN A 62 5.24 6.69 29.28
N GLU A 63 5.79 7.82 28.86
CA GLU A 63 6.08 8.07 27.45
C GLU A 63 6.96 6.95 26.85
N GLY A 64 6.56 6.42 25.69
CA GLY A 64 7.21 5.29 25.02
C GLY A 64 6.70 3.90 25.43
N ASP A 65 5.81 3.78 26.42
CA ASP A 65 5.11 2.53 26.72
C ASP A 65 3.96 2.29 25.74
N THR A 66 3.57 1.04 25.58
CA THR A 66 2.45 0.62 24.75
C THR A 66 1.31 0.15 25.65
N LEU A 67 0.11 0.67 25.41
CA LEU A 67 -1.09 0.33 26.16
C LEU A 67 -2.04 -0.48 25.29
N ILE A 68 -2.68 -1.48 25.87
CA ILE A 68 -3.91 -2.06 25.33
C ILE A 68 -5.06 -1.40 26.06
N VAL A 69 -5.93 -0.72 25.32
CA VAL A 69 -7.06 0.02 25.89
C VAL A 69 -8.37 -0.31 25.18
N ASP A 70 -9.46 -0.34 25.95
CA ASP A 70 -10.80 -0.21 25.38
C ASP A 70 -11.15 1.27 25.35
N LEU A 71 -11.54 1.75 24.17
CA LEU A 71 -11.82 3.14 23.90
C LEU A 71 -13.26 3.33 23.46
N GLU A 72 -13.97 4.21 24.14
CA GLU A 72 -15.27 4.74 23.70
C GLU A 72 -15.16 6.27 23.56
N GLY A 73 -15.39 6.79 22.36
CA GLY A 73 -15.31 8.20 22.02
C GLY A 73 -16.64 8.77 21.54
N ALA A 74 -17.12 9.84 22.16
CA ALA A 74 -18.34 10.54 21.75
C ALA A 74 -18.01 11.94 21.21
N PHE A 75 -18.56 12.28 20.05
CA PHE A 75 -18.41 13.62 19.47
C PHE A 75 -19.18 14.65 20.30
N VAL A 76 -18.48 15.68 20.78
CA VAL A 76 -19.07 16.72 21.63
C VAL A 76 -20.07 17.57 20.85
N ASP A 77 -19.73 17.95 19.62
CA ASP A 77 -20.56 18.82 18.79
C ASP A 77 -21.64 18.06 18.01
N LYS A 78 -21.57 16.72 18.00
CA LYS A 78 -22.47 15.84 17.24
C LYS A 78 -22.81 14.55 18.01
N PRO A 79 -23.54 14.66 19.12
CA PRO A 79 -23.84 13.51 19.99
C PRO A 79 -24.74 12.45 19.33
N GLU A 80 -25.34 12.75 18.17
CA GLU A 80 -26.20 11.82 17.42
C GLU A 80 -25.43 10.94 16.42
N GLU A 81 -24.16 11.26 16.15
CA GLU A 81 -23.30 10.39 15.33
C GLU A 81 -22.85 9.14 16.10
N GLU A 82 -22.50 8.07 15.37
CA GLU A 82 -22.07 6.82 16.00
C GLU A 82 -20.82 7.05 16.87
N PRO A 83 -20.82 6.55 18.11
CA PRO A 83 -19.65 6.67 18.97
C PRO A 83 -18.51 5.85 18.40
N ILE A 84 -17.29 6.38 18.54
CA ILE A 84 -16.07 5.66 18.23
C ILE A 84 -15.92 4.56 19.27
N LYS A 85 -15.91 3.30 18.85
CA LYS A 85 -15.63 2.18 19.75
C LYS A 85 -14.47 1.36 19.19
N ALA A 86 -13.44 1.20 20.00
CA ALA A 86 -12.30 0.35 19.70
C ALA A 86 -11.99 -0.51 20.92
N ASP A 87 -12.21 -1.81 20.80
CA ASP A 87 -11.86 -2.78 21.83
C ASP A 87 -10.45 -3.32 21.54
N ASP A 88 -9.65 -3.56 22.58
CA ASP A 88 -8.26 -4.05 22.48
C ASP A 88 -7.35 -3.19 21.59
N LEU A 89 -7.53 -1.87 21.63
CA LEU A 89 -6.69 -0.94 20.86
C LEU A 89 -5.28 -0.89 21.45
N GLU A 90 -4.30 -1.36 20.69
CA GLU A 90 -2.88 -1.20 21.00
C GLU A 90 -2.38 0.17 20.53
N LEU A 91 -1.79 0.95 21.44
CA LEU A 91 -1.25 2.27 21.13
C LEU A 91 0.04 2.55 21.89
N THR A 92 1.01 3.18 21.24
CA THR A 92 2.27 3.60 21.87
C THR A 92 2.21 5.07 22.28
N LEU A 93 2.49 5.35 23.55
CA LEU A 93 2.45 6.69 24.12
C LEU A 93 3.57 7.56 23.55
N GLY A 94 3.22 8.70 22.96
CA GLY A 94 4.17 9.63 22.35
C GLY A 94 4.47 9.37 20.87
N GLU A 95 3.74 8.46 20.22
CA GLU A 95 3.94 8.17 18.81
C GLU A 95 3.50 9.34 17.92
N ALA A 96 4.31 9.68 16.92
CA ALA A 96 4.13 10.91 16.12
C ALA A 96 2.83 10.98 15.32
N HIS A 97 2.19 9.84 15.07
CA HIS A 97 0.95 9.76 14.32
C HIS A 97 -0.31 9.84 15.20
N ILE A 98 -0.14 9.81 16.53
CA ILE A 98 -1.23 9.92 17.51
C ILE A 98 -1.23 11.33 18.08
N GLU A 99 -2.42 11.90 18.30
CA GLU A 99 -2.55 13.24 18.86
C GLU A 99 -1.90 13.31 20.25
N LYS A 100 -1.04 14.31 20.49
CA LYS A 100 -0.25 14.38 21.73
C LYS A 100 -1.14 14.50 22.95
N ALA A 101 -2.17 15.35 22.86
CA ALA A 101 -3.15 15.52 23.92
C ALA A 101 -3.86 14.20 24.28
N PHE A 102 -4.02 13.28 23.33
CA PHE A 102 -4.57 11.95 23.60
C PHE A 102 -3.58 11.11 24.42
N THR A 103 -2.33 10.99 23.97
CA THR A 103 -1.31 10.18 24.66
C THR A 103 -0.95 10.72 26.04
N GLU A 104 -0.85 12.05 26.21
CA GLU A 104 -0.54 12.69 27.50
C GLU A 104 -1.60 12.39 28.58
N ASN A 105 -2.86 12.25 28.18
CA ASN A 105 -3.92 11.87 29.11
C ASN A 105 -3.82 10.42 29.58
N LEU A 106 -3.18 9.55 28.81
CA LEU A 106 -3.02 8.12 29.15
C LEU A 106 -1.73 7.83 29.92
N ILE A 107 -0.83 8.80 30.06
CA ILE A 107 0.38 8.70 30.90
C ILE A 107 -0.02 8.70 32.39
N GLY A 108 0.62 7.82 33.17
CA GLY A 108 0.38 7.67 34.60
C GLY A 108 -0.79 6.76 34.96
N LEU A 109 -1.36 6.05 34.00
CA LEU A 109 -2.40 5.04 34.21
C LEU A 109 -1.77 3.65 34.41
N GLY A 110 -2.36 2.85 35.29
CA GLY A 110 -2.03 1.45 35.47
C GLY A 110 -3.00 0.52 34.73
N GLU A 111 -2.78 -0.78 34.87
CA GLU A 111 -3.77 -1.79 34.48
C GLU A 111 -5.09 -1.60 35.23
N ASP A 112 -6.21 -1.84 34.54
CA ASP A 112 -7.60 -1.64 34.98
C ASP A 112 -8.01 -0.19 35.31
N ASP A 113 -7.13 0.80 35.14
CA ASP A 113 -7.49 2.20 35.33
C ASP A 113 -8.44 2.68 34.22
N GLU A 114 -9.51 3.38 34.62
CA GLU A 114 -10.44 4.07 33.72
C GLU A 114 -10.23 5.58 33.80
N LYS A 115 -10.18 6.24 32.64
CA LYS A 115 -10.08 7.71 32.56
C LYS A 115 -10.97 8.27 31.46
N GLU A 116 -11.68 9.33 31.80
CA GLU A 116 -12.42 10.15 30.85
C GLU A 116 -11.67 11.46 30.60
N PHE A 117 -11.50 11.81 29.32
CA PHE A 117 -10.80 13.02 28.92
C PHE A 117 -11.28 13.50 27.54
N THR A 118 -11.20 14.80 27.31
CA THR A 118 -11.60 15.42 26.04
C THR A 118 -10.37 15.79 25.22
N VAL A 119 -10.39 15.43 23.94
CA VAL A 119 -9.34 15.76 22.97
C VAL A 119 -9.95 16.60 21.86
N GLU A 120 -9.27 17.70 21.52
CA GLU A 120 -9.58 18.55 20.37
C GLU A 120 -8.56 18.24 19.27
N TYR A 121 -9.04 17.75 18.13
CA TYR A 121 -8.19 17.46 16.99
C TYR A 121 -8.05 18.68 16.09
N PRO A 122 -6.84 18.97 15.59
CA PRO A 122 -6.63 20.09 14.69
C PRO A 122 -7.29 19.83 13.32
N ALA A 123 -7.60 20.90 12.59
CA ALA A 123 -8.31 20.82 11.31
C ALA A 123 -7.50 20.13 10.19
N ASP A 124 -6.19 20.04 10.35
CA ASP A 124 -5.23 19.40 9.43
C ASP A 124 -4.81 17.99 9.90
N PHE A 125 -5.52 17.39 10.85
CA PHE A 125 -5.23 16.04 11.32
C PHE A 125 -5.35 15.00 10.18
N SER A 126 -4.44 14.02 10.17
CA SER A 126 -4.30 13.04 9.08
C SER A 126 -5.59 12.24 8.81
N SER A 127 -6.39 11.99 9.85
CA SER A 127 -7.69 11.35 9.70
C SER A 127 -8.77 12.39 9.43
N GLN A 128 -9.35 12.36 8.23
CA GLN A 128 -10.48 13.24 7.86
C GLN A 128 -11.69 13.08 8.76
N PHE A 129 -11.84 11.90 9.40
CA PHE A 129 -12.94 11.62 10.32
C PHE A 129 -12.79 12.34 11.66
N LEU A 130 -11.54 12.55 12.11
CA LEU A 130 -11.23 13.19 13.39
C LEU A 130 -10.84 14.66 13.23
N ALA A 131 -10.44 15.09 12.03
CA ALA A 131 -9.95 16.45 11.76
C ALA A 131 -10.96 17.53 12.14
N GLY A 132 -10.55 18.46 13.00
CA GLY A 132 -11.37 19.57 13.48
C GLY A 132 -12.49 19.19 14.45
N GLN A 133 -12.53 17.94 14.90
CA GLN A 133 -13.56 17.43 15.82
C GLN A 133 -13.10 17.49 17.27
N LYS A 134 -14.07 17.66 18.17
CA LYS A 134 -13.87 17.55 19.61
C LYS A 134 -14.54 16.29 20.13
N ILE A 135 -13.75 15.41 20.74
CA ILE A 135 -14.20 14.08 21.15
C ILE A 135 -13.95 13.88 22.63
N ASN A 136 -14.97 13.42 23.34
CA ASN A 136 -14.84 12.99 24.73
C ASN A 136 -14.58 11.48 24.75
N TYR A 137 -13.39 11.09 25.15
CA TYR A 137 -12.97 9.70 25.26
C TYR A 137 -13.16 9.20 26.67
N LYS A 138 -13.63 7.95 26.77
CA LYS A 138 -13.53 7.08 27.92
C LYS A 138 -12.58 5.96 27.55
N ALA A 139 -11.40 5.96 28.15
CA ALA A 139 -10.40 4.92 27.97
C ALA A 139 -10.34 4.03 29.21
N LYS A 140 -10.32 2.73 29.00
CA LYS A 140 -10.05 1.72 30.02
C LYS A 140 -8.77 0.99 29.67
N VAL A 141 -7.76 1.09 30.52
CA VAL A 141 -6.48 0.41 30.31
C VAL A 141 -6.63 -1.06 30.68
N LYS A 142 -6.46 -1.95 29.71
CA LYS A 142 -6.43 -3.40 29.92
C LYS A 142 -5.05 -3.90 30.29
N SER A 143 -4.01 -3.33 29.72
CA SER A 143 -2.64 -3.66 30.10
C SER A 143 -1.69 -2.52 29.73
N VAL A 144 -0.63 -2.40 30.51
CA VAL A 144 0.53 -1.56 30.20
C VAL A 144 1.64 -2.51 29.80
N GLY A 145 2.34 -2.20 28.72
CA GLY A 145 3.49 -2.97 28.29
C GLY A 145 4.54 -2.10 27.62
N LYS A 146 5.63 -2.73 27.21
CA LYS A 146 6.66 -2.11 26.39
C LYS A 146 6.98 -3.01 25.22
N ILE A 147 7.05 -2.43 24.04
CA ILE A 147 7.53 -3.11 22.85
C ILE A 147 9.01 -3.42 23.03
N GLU A 148 9.34 -4.70 23.07
CA GLU A 148 10.71 -5.18 22.97
C GLU A 148 10.95 -5.70 21.56
N LEU A 149 11.93 -5.06 20.90
CA LEU A 149 12.39 -5.49 19.58
C LEU A 149 13.30 -6.70 19.78
N PRO A 150 13.11 -7.81 19.04
CA PRO A 150 14.03 -8.93 19.09
C PRO A 150 15.44 -8.46 18.76
N GLU A 151 16.45 -8.98 19.42
CA GLU A 151 17.84 -8.64 19.09
C GLU A 151 18.17 -9.13 17.67
N ALA A 152 18.95 -8.33 16.94
CA ALA A 152 19.33 -8.66 15.56
C ALA A 152 20.48 -9.67 15.53
N ASP A 153 20.23 -10.88 16.04
CA ASP A 153 21.20 -11.96 16.20
C ASP A 153 20.93 -13.15 15.28
N ASP A 154 21.80 -14.17 15.37
CA ASP A 154 21.72 -15.36 14.51
C ASP A 154 20.46 -16.19 14.79
N GLU A 155 19.91 -16.16 16.00
CA GLU A 155 18.67 -16.87 16.37
C GLU A 155 17.46 -16.17 15.74
N TRP A 156 17.40 -14.84 15.82
CA TRP A 156 16.37 -14.05 15.13
C TRP A 156 16.41 -14.28 13.62
N ALA A 157 17.60 -14.27 13.01
CA ALA A 157 17.76 -14.53 11.58
C ALA A 157 17.21 -15.91 11.18
N GLN A 158 17.50 -16.95 11.98
CA GLN A 158 16.99 -18.32 11.77
C GLN A 158 15.47 -18.43 11.93
N GLY A 159 14.87 -17.59 12.78
CA GLY A 159 13.43 -17.53 12.97
C GLY A 159 12.65 -16.92 11.81
N LEU A 160 13.30 -16.14 10.93
CA LEU A 160 12.64 -15.53 9.77
C LEU A 160 12.38 -16.55 8.67
N GLU A 161 13.42 -17.26 8.24
CA GLU A 161 13.36 -18.27 7.18
C GLU A 161 14.40 -19.36 7.44
N GLU A 162 14.06 -20.62 7.15
CA GLU A 162 14.95 -21.78 7.39
C GLU A 162 16.29 -21.70 6.63
N GLU A 163 16.38 -20.88 5.59
CA GLU A 163 17.59 -20.70 4.79
C GLU A 163 18.66 -19.83 5.49
N PHE A 164 18.27 -18.98 6.44
CA PHE A 164 19.20 -18.09 7.13
C PHE A 164 19.81 -18.80 8.34
N LYS A 165 21.10 -19.12 8.27
CA LYS A 165 21.83 -19.75 9.39
C LYS A 165 22.48 -18.74 10.32
N SER A 166 22.62 -17.49 9.87
CA SER A 166 23.25 -16.40 10.60
C SER A 166 22.78 -15.05 10.08
N MET A 167 23.00 -13.99 10.86
CA MET A 167 22.81 -12.60 10.44
C MET A 167 23.65 -12.24 9.22
N LYS A 168 24.80 -12.87 9.06
CA LYS A 168 25.65 -12.68 7.87
C LYS A 168 24.96 -13.22 6.61
N ASP A 169 24.28 -14.35 6.71
CA ASP A 169 23.55 -14.93 5.57
C ASP A 169 22.35 -14.07 5.21
N LEU A 170 21.57 -13.61 6.20
CA LEU A 170 20.47 -12.66 6.01
C LEU A 170 20.94 -11.38 5.31
N ARG A 171 22.00 -10.73 5.83
CA ARG A 171 22.56 -9.51 5.24
C ARG A 171 23.08 -9.74 3.82
N LYS A 172 23.66 -10.91 3.55
CA LYS A 172 24.14 -11.26 2.21
C LYS A 172 22.96 -11.41 1.24
N LYS A 173 21.94 -12.18 1.61
CA LYS A 173 20.74 -12.37 0.78
C LYS A 173 20.03 -11.04 0.51
N LEU A 174 19.83 -10.23 1.56
CA LEU A 174 19.21 -8.92 1.43
C LEU A 174 19.99 -8.01 0.48
N ARG A 175 21.33 -8.01 0.56
CA ARG A 175 22.16 -7.27 -0.40
C ARG A 175 21.97 -7.78 -1.82
N GLU A 176 21.99 -9.10 -2.04
CA GLU A 176 21.78 -9.69 -3.37
C GLU A 176 20.41 -9.31 -3.96
N ASP A 177 19.36 -9.34 -3.14
CA ASP A 177 18.00 -8.96 -3.56
C ASP A 177 17.91 -7.47 -3.88
N LEU A 178 18.47 -6.60 -3.03
CA LEU A 178 18.53 -5.16 -3.29
C LEU A 178 19.36 -4.85 -4.55
N GLU A 179 20.46 -5.56 -4.79
CA GLU A 179 21.26 -5.39 -6.00
C GLU A 179 20.51 -5.86 -7.25
N LEU A 180 19.77 -6.96 -7.15
CA LEU A 180 18.93 -7.45 -8.24
C LEU A 180 17.82 -6.44 -8.55
N MET A 181 17.13 -5.93 -7.54
CA MET A 181 16.13 -4.87 -7.70
C MET A 181 16.75 -3.60 -8.27
N ALA A 182 17.93 -3.18 -7.80
CA ALA A 182 18.64 -2.02 -8.31
C ALA A 182 19.11 -2.19 -9.77
N LYS A 183 19.32 -3.44 -10.25
CA LYS A 183 19.61 -3.74 -11.65
C LYS A 183 18.35 -3.74 -12.51
N LEU A 184 17.25 -4.32 -12.03
CA LEU A 184 16.01 -4.49 -12.79
C LEU A 184 15.18 -3.20 -12.86
N LYS A 185 15.06 -2.46 -11.76
CA LYS A 185 14.23 -1.25 -11.66
C LYS A 185 14.58 -0.20 -12.72
N PRO A 186 15.86 0.10 -13.00
CA PRO A 186 16.21 1.04 -14.07
C PRO A 186 15.90 0.50 -15.47
N ILE A 187 15.97 -0.82 -15.70
CA ILE A 187 15.63 -1.44 -16.99
C ILE A 187 14.13 -1.33 -17.25
N ILE A 188 13.32 -1.65 -16.24
CA ILE A 188 11.86 -1.52 -16.30
C ILE A 188 11.48 -0.04 -16.50
N GLY A 189 12.10 0.87 -15.74
CA GLY A 189 11.88 2.30 -15.89
C GLY A 189 12.24 2.82 -17.28
N LEU A 190 13.38 2.39 -17.83
CA LEU A 190 13.81 2.73 -19.19
C LEU A 190 12.81 2.23 -20.23
N LYS A 191 12.38 0.97 -20.12
CA LYS A 191 11.38 0.38 -21.03
C LYS A 191 10.07 1.17 -20.99
N ASN A 192 9.59 1.51 -19.79
CA ASN A 192 8.36 2.29 -19.62
C ASN A 192 8.50 3.70 -20.19
N GLU A 193 9.64 4.37 -19.97
CA GLU A 193 9.93 5.70 -20.54
C GLU A 193 9.91 5.65 -22.08
N LEU A 194 10.57 4.65 -22.67
CA LEU A 194 10.61 4.48 -24.12
C LEU A 194 9.24 4.16 -24.71
N VAL A 195 8.47 3.28 -24.08
CA VAL A 195 7.09 2.95 -24.50
C VAL A 195 6.20 4.19 -24.41
N THR A 196 6.33 4.98 -23.35
CA THR A 196 5.56 6.23 -23.19
C THR A 196 5.88 7.20 -24.33
N LYS A 197 7.17 7.45 -24.60
CA LYS A 197 7.59 8.32 -25.72
C LYS A 197 7.17 7.77 -27.09
N LEU A 198 7.15 6.45 -27.25
CA LEU A 198 6.66 5.81 -28.48
C LEU A 198 5.16 6.04 -28.68
N ILE A 199 4.36 5.90 -27.62
CA ILE A 199 2.92 6.19 -27.63
C ILE A 199 2.66 7.67 -27.93
N GLU A 200 3.41 8.58 -27.31
CA GLU A 200 3.26 10.04 -27.51
C GLU A 200 3.62 10.47 -28.94
N SER A 201 4.66 9.86 -29.53
CA SER A 201 5.08 10.18 -30.90
C SER A 201 4.20 9.55 -31.98
N HIS A 202 3.43 8.51 -31.65
CA HIS A 202 2.59 7.78 -32.60
C HIS A 202 1.17 7.60 -32.03
N PRO A 203 0.33 8.66 -32.10
CA PRO A 203 -1.05 8.56 -31.68
C PRO A 203 -1.79 7.60 -32.60
N ILE A 204 -2.19 6.46 -32.05
CA ILE A 204 -2.99 5.44 -32.74
C ILE A 204 -4.37 5.32 -32.09
N GLU A 205 -5.38 5.17 -32.93
CA GLU A 205 -6.71 4.76 -32.48
C GLU A 205 -6.67 3.27 -32.12
N VAL A 206 -7.20 2.95 -30.95
CA VAL A 206 -7.28 1.57 -30.46
C VAL A 206 -8.75 1.20 -30.30
N PRO A 207 -9.18 0.06 -30.86
CA PRO A 207 -10.53 -0.46 -30.67
C PRO A 207 -10.93 -0.52 -29.19
N GLN A 208 -12.08 0.03 -28.84
CA GLN A 208 -12.56 0.12 -27.46
C GLN A 208 -12.72 -1.28 -26.84
N ILE A 209 -13.03 -2.29 -27.67
CA ILE A 209 -13.13 -3.69 -27.22
C ILE A 209 -11.81 -4.17 -26.59
N LEU A 210 -10.66 -3.83 -27.19
CA LEU A 210 -9.35 -4.25 -26.67
C LEU A 210 -9.02 -3.56 -25.34
N ILE A 211 -9.34 -2.27 -25.22
CA ILE A 211 -9.18 -1.50 -23.98
C ILE A 211 -10.03 -2.12 -22.87
N ASN A 212 -11.29 -2.45 -23.15
CA ASN A 212 -12.20 -3.03 -22.18
C ASN A 212 -11.76 -4.44 -21.72
N ILE A 213 -11.22 -5.26 -22.63
CA ILE A 213 -10.66 -6.57 -22.29
C ILE A 213 -9.48 -6.41 -21.35
N GLN A 214 -8.53 -5.54 -21.69
CA GLN A 214 -7.35 -5.28 -20.86
C GLN A 214 -7.73 -4.69 -19.49
N ALA A 215 -8.67 -3.75 -19.45
CA ALA A 215 -9.13 -3.15 -18.19
C ALA A 215 -9.80 -4.19 -17.26
N ARG A 216 -10.54 -5.15 -17.81
CA ARG A 216 -11.10 -6.27 -17.04
C ARG A 216 -9.99 -7.14 -16.46
N THR A 217 -8.97 -7.47 -17.23
CA THR A 217 -7.82 -8.24 -16.73
C THR A 217 -7.09 -7.49 -15.60
N LEU A 218 -6.91 -6.17 -15.73
CA LEU A 218 -6.31 -5.35 -14.66
C LEU A 218 -7.19 -5.35 -13.39
N LEU A 219 -8.50 -5.27 -13.55
CA LEU A 219 -9.45 -5.34 -12.43
C LEU A 219 -9.45 -6.69 -11.74
N GLU A 220 -9.40 -7.78 -12.51
CA GLU A 220 -9.32 -9.14 -11.97
C GLU A 220 -8.04 -9.36 -11.17
N ASN A 221 -6.89 -8.90 -11.66
CA ASN A 221 -5.62 -8.98 -10.93
C ASN A 221 -5.68 -8.16 -9.63
N PHE A 222 -6.21 -6.94 -9.70
CA PHE A 222 -6.38 -6.10 -8.51
C PHE A 222 -7.32 -6.74 -7.48
N ALA A 223 -8.42 -7.36 -7.92
CA ALA A 223 -9.32 -8.09 -7.04
C ALA A 223 -8.63 -9.30 -6.37
N GLN A 224 -7.75 -10.00 -7.10
CA GLN A 224 -6.96 -11.10 -6.53
C GLN A 224 -5.96 -10.62 -5.48
N ASP A 225 -5.28 -9.51 -5.72
CA ASP A 225 -4.34 -8.92 -4.77
C ASP A 225 -5.05 -8.47 -3.48
N LEU A 226 -6.23 -7.87 -3.59
CA LEU A 226 -7.07 -7.53 -2.44
C LEU A 226 -7.53 -8.76 -1.68
N ALA A 227 -7.95 -9.81 -2.38
CA ALA A 227 -8.39 -11.06 -1.75
C ALA A 227 -7.26 -11.73 -0.95
N GLN A 228 -6.01 -11.66 -1.42
CA GLN A 228 -4.84 -12.13 -0.67
C GLN A 228 -4.60 -11.34 0.62
N GLN A 229 -5.03 -10.08 0.66
CA GLN A 229 -4.99 -9.23 1.85
C GLN A 229 -6.25 -9.37 2.72
N GLY A 230 -7.13 -10.33 2.42
CA GLY A 230 -8.37 -10.57 3.17
C GLY A 230 -9.49 -9.58 2.88
N MET A 231 -9.36 -8.76 1.82
CA MET A 231 -10.37 -7.79 1.41
C MET A 231 -11.15 -8.27 0.19
N ASP A 232 -12.47 -8.09 0.18
CA ASP A 232 -13.32 -8.39 -0.98
C ASP A 232 -13.70 -7.10 -1.71
N LEU A 233 -13.27 -6.98 -2.96
CA LEU A 233 -13.60 -5.84 -3.83
C LEU A 233 -15.11 -5.62 -3.98
N ASN A 234 -15.93 -6.68 -3.89
CA ASN A 234 -17.38 -6.57 -4.00
C ASN A 234 -18.04 -5.96 -2.74
N GLN A 235 -17.33 -5.94 -1.62
CA GLN A 235 -17.78 -5.33 -0.37
C GLN A 235 -17.29 -3.89 -0.21
N MET A 236 -16.44 -3.42 -1.13
CA MET A 236 -15.97 -2.04 -1.15
C MET A 236 -17.04 -1.09 -1.70
N ASP A 237 -16.88 0.19 -1.37
CA ASP A 237 -17.77 1.25 -1.85
C ASP A 237 -17.83 1.31 -3.39
N LYS A 238 -19.03 1.56 -3.92
CA LYS A 238 -19.26 1.54 -5.37
C LYS A 238 -18.57 2.68 -6.10
N GLU A 239 -18.41 3.85 -5.47
CA GLU A 239 -17.62 4.93 -6.05
C GLU A 239 -16.15 4.58 -6.09
N PHE A 240 -15.62 3.93 -5.04
CA PHE A 240 -14.25 3.42 -5.04
C PHE A 240 -14.00 2.45 -6.20
N VAL A 241 -14.86 1.44 -6.36
CA VAL A 241 -14.74 0.45 -7.45
C VAL A 241 -14.83 1.12 -8.82
N LYS A 242 -15.71 2.10 -8.98
CA LYS A 242 -15.84 2.88 -10.21
C LYS A 242 -14.56 3.66 -10.52
N MET A 243 -14.01 4.38 -9.54
CA MET A 243 -12.75 5.12 -9.70
C MET A 243 -11.59 4.18 -10.05
N ALA A 244 -11.49 3.03 -9.39
CA ALA A 244 -10.48 2.02 -9.69
C ALA A 244 -10.60 1.53 -11.15
N TYR A 245 -11.81 1.24 -11.61
CA TYR A 245 -12.05 0.83 -12.99
C TYR A 245 -11.71 1.94 -14.02
N GLU A 246 -12.03 3.20 -13.74
CA GLU A 246 -11.67 4.34 -14.60
C GLU A 246 -10.15 4.51 -14.71
N GLN A 247 -9.41 4.35 -13.61
CA GLN A 247 -7.94 4.33 -13.64
C GLN A 247 -7.40 3.17 -14.47
N MET A 248 -8.00 1.98 -14.34
CA MET A 248 -7.63 0.80 -15.12
C MET A 248 -7.93 0.96 -16.60
N LEU A 249 -9.00 1.67 -16.99
CA LEU A 249 -9.27 2.00 -18.39
C LEU A 249 -8.16 2.86 -18.98
N GLY A 250 -7.72 3.90 -18.27
CA GLY A 250 -6.61 4.75 -18.70
C GLY A 250 -5.29 3.99 -18.80
N GLN A 251 -5.04 3.05 -17.88
CA GLN A 251 -3.86 2.18 -17.95
C GLN A 251 -3.97 1.17 -19.11
N ALA A 252 -5.14 0.55 -19.27
CA ALA A 252 -5.42 -0.43 -20.32
C ALA A 252 -5.25 0.16 -21.72
N GLU A 253 -5.70 1.40 -21.93
CA GLU A 253 -5.50 2.11 -23.19
C GLU A 253 -4.00 2.27 -23.50
N ARG A 254 -3.19 2.67 -22.49
CA ARG A 254 -1.74 2.78 -22.65
C ARG A 254 -1.08 1.42 -22.93
N ASP A 255 -1.47 0.39 -22.19
CA ASP A 255 -0.91 -0.96 -22.33
C ASP A 255 -1.19 -1.54 -23.72
N VAL A 256 -2.44 -1.42 -24.19
CA VAL A 256 -2.85 -1.90 -25.52
C VAL A 256 -2.16 -1.11 -26.62
N ARG A 257 -2.10 0.23 -26.51
CA ARG A 257 -1.33 1.07 -27.46
C ARG A 257 0.13 0.65 -27.53
N GLY A 258 0.78 0.53 -26.37
CA GLY A 258 2.17 0.11 -26.27
C GLY A 258 2.40 -1.28 -26.87
N ALA A 259 1.54 -2.24 -26.57
CA ALA A 259 1.64 -3.60 -27.10
C ALA A 259 1.55 -3.64 -28.62
N ILE A 260 0.60 -2.89 -29.21
CA ILE A 260 0.41 -2.81 -30.66
C ILE A 260 1.62 -2.17 -31.34
N LEU A 261 2.11 -1.04 -30.81
CA LEU A 261 3.28 -0.33 -31.37
C LEU A 261 4.56 -1.19 -31.30
N LEU A 262 4.74 -1.94 -30.21
CA LEU A 262 5.83 -2.91 -30.06
C LEU A 262 5.69 -4.12 -30.99
N GLU A 263 4.47 -4.58 -31.25
CA GLU A 263 4.21 -5.67 -32.20
C GLU A 263 4.55 -5.25 -33.64
N LYS A 264 4.20 -4.03 -34.02
CA LYS A 264 4.55 -3.43 -35.32
C LYS A 264 6.04 -3.05 -35.43
N SER A 265 6.78 -3.17 -34.34
CA SER A 265 8.23 -2.90 -34.25
C SER A 265 9.00 -4.15 -33.78
N PRO A 266 9.05 -5.23 -34.57
CA PRO A 266 9.63 -6.51 -34.15
C PRO A 266 11.11 -6.44 -33.73
N ASN A 267 11.85 -5.42 -34.18
CA ASN A 267 13.24 -5.18 -33.79
C ASN A 267 13.39 -4.60 -32.38
N LEU A 268 12.33 -4.06 -31.77
CA LEU A 268 12.32 -3.53 -30.39
C LEU A 268 12.07 -4.61 -29.32
N LYS A 269 11.64 -5.82 -29.74
CA LYS A 269 11.38 -6.96 -28.83
C LYS A 269 12.65 -7.71 -28.40
N ARG A 270 13.80 -7.41 -29.00
CA ARG A 270 15.09 -8.09 -28.75
C ARG A 270 16.01 -7.30 -27.85
#